data_AF-A0A3D5YQS4-F1
#
_entry.id   AF-A0A3D5YQS4-F1
#
_cell.length_a   1.000
_cell.length_b   1.000
_cell.length_c   1.000
_cell.angle_alpha   90.00
_cell.angle_beta   90.00
_cell.angle_gamma   90.00
#
_symmetry.space_group_name_H-M   'P 1'
#
loop_
_entity.id
_entity.type
_entity.pdbx_description
1 polymer ?
#
loop_
_entity_poly.entity_id
_entity_poly.type
_entity_poly.pdbx_seq_one_letter_code
_entity_poly.pdbx_strand_id
1 'polypeptide(L)'
;MGEIYGAQVIPARYICHGIVAEIENTQLNLFEGLPSKFKVTRYHSLIIEPKSILSTELMVSATTSQKEIMAFYHPFQAVFGVQFHPESVSSEFGHALLANFLKL
;
A
#
# COMPACT_ATOMS: atom_id res chain seq x y z
N MET A 1 -0.08 10.54 5.15
CA MET A 1 0.51 9.67 6.20
C MET A 1 2.02 9.57 6.04
N GLY A 2 2.55 9.07 4.92
CA GLY A 2 4.01 8.94 4.74
C GLY A 2 4.81 10.23 4.99
N GLU A 3 4.32 11.38 4.52
CA GLU A 3 4.98 12.70 4.72
C GLU A 3 5.16 13.09 6.18
N ILE A 4 4.25 12.66 7.06
CA ILE A 4 4.33 12.95 8.51
C ILE A 4 5.58 12.29 9.12
N TYR A 5 5.99 11.16 8.57
CA TYR A 5 7.20 10.43 8.98
C TYR A 5 8.42 10.77 8.12
N GLY A 6 8.34 11.81 7.28
CA GLY A 6 9.45 12.31 6.46
C GLY A 6 9.61 11.64 5.09
N ALA A 7 8.68 10.78 4.65
CA ALA A 7 8.70 10.26 3.29
C ALA A 7 8.29 11.36 2.29
N GLN A 8 8.89 11.37 1.10
CA GLN A 8 8.56 12.34 0.06
C GLN A 8 7.43 11.82 -0.84
N VAL A 9 6.51 12.71 -1.17
CA VAL A 9 5.47 12.45 -2.17
C VAL A 9 5.90 13.07 -3.49
N ILE A 10 5.96 12.26 -4.54
CA ILE A 10 6.38 12.65 -5.87
C ILE A 10 5.29 12.29 -6.90
N PRO A 11 5.28 12.94 -8.08
CA PRO A 11 4.44 12.51 -9.18
C PRO A 11 4.70 11.04 -9.55
N ALA A 12 3.62 10.30 -9.76
CA ALA A 12 3.70 8.95 -10.29
C ALA A 12 4.33 8.97 -11.69
N ARG A 13 5.11 7.94 -12.03
CA ARG A 13 5.64 7.78 -13.40
C ARG A 13 4.51 7.65 -14.43
N TYR A 14 3.39 7.08 -14.00
CA TYR A 14 2.19 6.90 -14.80
C TYR A 14 0.97 7.36 -14.00
N ILE A 15 0.15 8.21 -14.60
CA ILE A 15 -1.13 8.60 -14.01
C ILE A 15 -2.05 7.38 -14.05
N CYS A 16 -2.48 6.91 -12.89
CA CYS A 16 -3.40 5.78 -12.78
C CYS A 16 -4.81 6.30 -12.47
N HIS A 17 -5.79 6.11 -13.36
CA HIS A 17 -7.19 6.39 -13.08
C HIS A 17 -8.04 5.16 -13.40
N GLY A 18 -8.50 4.44 -12.36
CA GLY A 18 -9.33 3.24 -12.51
C GLY A 18 -8.59 2.04 -13.08
N ILE A 19 -7.27 2.00 -12.90
CA ILE A 19 -6.42 0.91 -13.41
C ILE A 19 -6.35 -0.18 -12.36
N VAL A 20 -6.60 -1.42 -12.79
CA VAL A 20 -6.35 -2.62 -11.98
C VAL A 20 -4.88 -2.99 -12.14
N ALA A 21 -4.15 -3.03 -11.03
CA ALA A 21 -2.75 -3.42 -10.98
C ALA A 21 -2.54 -4.57 -9.99
N GLU A 22 -1.61 -5.46 -10.30
CA GLU A 22 -1.18 -6.49 -9.37
C GLU A 22 -0.17 -5.92 -8.38
N ILE A 23 -0.34 -6.26 -7.11
CA ILE A 23 0.59 -5.94 -6.03
C ILE A 23 1.18 -7.22 -5.45
N GLU A 24 2.41 -7.11 -4.98
CA GLU A 24 3.09 -8.12 -4.17
C GLU A 24 3.19 -7.61 -2.73
N ASN A 25 2.80 -8.43 -1.76
CA ASN A 25 2.72 -8.07 -0.35
C ASN A 25 3.46 -9.06 0.55
N THR A 26 3.71 -8.66 1.79
CA THR A 26 4.47 -9.45 2.76
C THR A 26 3.67 -10.57 3.44
N GLN A 27 2.34 -10.63 3.24
CA GLN A 27 1.42 -11.54 3.94
C GLN A 27 1.45 -11.44 5.47
N LEU A 28 1.94 -10.30 5.99
CA LEU A 28 2.01 -10.00 7.42
C LEU A 28 1.04 -8.86 7.77
N ASN A 29 0.65 -8.79 9.04
CA ASN A 29 -0.20 -7.74 9.60
C ASN A 29 -1.49 -7.58 8.78
N LEU A 30 -1.65 -6.43 8.13
CA LEU A 30 -2.79 -6.10 7.28
C LEU A 30 -3.08 -7.15 6.19
N PHE A 31 -2.04 -7.85 5.72
CA PHE A 31 -2.12 -8.85 4.66
C PHE A 31 -2.13 -10.30 5.16
N GLU A 32 -2.26 -10.52 6.46
CA GLU A 32 -2.27 -11.87 7.05
C GLU A 32 -3.39 -12.74 6.43
N GLY A 33 -3.04 -13.96 6.03
CA GLY A 33 -3.96 -14.91 5.42
C GLY A 33 -4.36 -14.60 3.97
N LEU A 34 -3.83 -13.54 3.36
CA LEU A 34 -4.07 -13.19 1.95
C LEU A 34 -2.99 -13.79 1.03
N PRO A 35 -3.28 -13.99 -0.26
CA PRO A 35 -2.25 -14.36 -1.24
C PRO A 35 -1.12 -13.33 -1.29
N SER A 36 0.11 -13.78 -1.57
CA SER A 36 1.27 -12.88 -1.73
C SER A 36 1.12 -11.92 -2.91
N LYS A 37 0.27 -12.25 -3.89
CA LYS A 37 -0.04 -11.41 -5.05
C LYS A 37 -1.54 -11.37 -5.32
N PHE A 38 -2.07 -10.18 -5.54
CA PHE A 38 -3.47 -9.99 -5.96
C PHE A 38 -3.67 -8.62 -6.61
N LYS A 39 -4.83 -8.43 -7.25
CA LYS A 39 -5.16 -7.23 -8.01
C LYS A 39 -5.91 -6.21 -7.15
N VAL A 40 -5.54 -4.94 -7.31
CA VAL A 40 -6.14 -3.80 -6.64
C VAL A 40 -6.41 -2.65 -7.60
N THR A 41 -7.40 -1.83 -7.27
CA THR A 41 -7.77 -0.65 -8.05
C THR A 41 -6.97 0.58 -7.62
N ARG A 42 -6.45 1.33 -8.59
CA ARG A 42 -5.63 2.54 -8.39
C ARG A 42 -6.23 3.77 -9.07
N TYR A 43 -6.22 4.92 -8.38
CA TYR A 43 -6.70 6.22 -8.90
C TYR A 43 -5.71 7.39 -8.66
N HIS A 44 -4.42 7.09 -8.49
CA HIS A 44 -3.45 8.05 -7.94
C HIS A 44 -2.51 8.63 -9.00
N SER A 45 -2.31 9.95 -8.93
CA SER A 45 -1.31 10.71 -9.69
C SER A 45 -0.01 10.96 -8.90
N LEU A 46 -0.02 10.70 -7.59
CA LEU A 46 1.11 10.86 -6.68
C LEU A 46 1.44 9.53 -5.99
N ILE A 47 2.72 9.33 -5.68
CA ILE A 47 3.22 8.15 -4.95
C ILE A 47 4.26 8.58 -3.91
N ILE A 48 4.49 7.72 -2.91
CA ILE A 48 5.67 7.86 -2.05
C ILE A 48 6.92 7.50 -2.85
N GLU A 49 7.95 8.34 -2.79
CA GLU A 49 9.23 8.06 -3.42
C GLU A 49 9.90 6.86 -2.70
N PRO A 50 10.24 5.77 -3.43
CA PRO A 50 10.81 4.57 -2.82
C PRO A 50 12.12 4.77 -2.06
N LYS A 51 12.92 5.78 -2.40
CA LYS A 51 14.17 6.06 -1.68
C LYS A 51 13.89 6.80 -0.38
N SER A 52 13.03 7.82 -0.40
CA SER A 52 12.69 8.59 0.78
C SER A 52 12.15 7.74 1.95
N ILE A 53 11.31 6.73 1.67
CA ILE A 53 10.70 5.93 2.74
C ILE A 53 11.74 5.09 3.51
N LEU A 54 12.84 4.69 2.87
CA LEU A 54 13.89 3.88 3.49
C LEU A 54 14.65 4.64 4.59
N SER A 55 14.56 5.97 4.58
CA SER A 55 15.13 6.84 5.61
C SER A 55 14.14 7.13 6.74
N THR A 56 12.97 6.50 6.76
CA THR A 56 11.92 6.70 7.76
C THR A 56 11.78 5.48 8.68
N GLU A 57 10.94 5.59 9.71
CA GLU A 57 10.57 4.48 10.60
C GLU A 57 9.51 3.54 9.99
N LEU A 58 9.08 3.78 8.75
CA LEU A 58 8.04 3.01 8.08
C LEU A 58 8.61 1.77 7.37
N MET A 59 7.88 0.66 7.48
CA MET A 59 8.18 -0.60 6.81
C MET A 59 7.24 -0.80 5.62
N VAL A 60 7.79 -1.00 4.43
CA VAL A 60 6.99 -1.30 3.22
C VAL A 60 6.39 -2.70 3.33
N SER A 61 5.09 -2.82 3.08
CA SER A 61 4.34 -4.09 3.17
C SER A 61 3.70 -4.52 1.86
N ALA A 62 3.59 -3.63 0.85
CA ALA A 62 3.20 -4.02 -0.49
C ALA A 62 3.82 -3.11 -1.57
N THR A 63 4.10 -3.68 -2.75
CA THR A 63 4.62 -2.96 -3.92
C THR A 63 4.05 -3.47 -5.24
N THR A 64 4.12 -2.69 -6.31
CA THR A 64 3.85 -3.16 -7.69
C THR A 64 5.10 -3.79 -8.32
N SER A 65 4.96 -4.42 -9.49
CA SER A 65 6.10 -4.93 -10.27
C SER A 65 7.07 -3.83 -10.73
N GLN A 66 6.62 -2.57 -10.80
CA GLN A 66 7.46 -1.39 -11.04
C GLN A 66 8.09 -0.81 -9.76
N LYS A 67 7.97 -1.51 -8.62
CA LYS A 67 8.45 -1.10 -7.30
C LYS A 67 7.81 0.19 -6.77
N GLU A 68 6.57 0.49 -7.17
CA GLU A 68 5.81 1.56 -6.53
C GLU A 68 5.26 1.06 -5.19
N ILE A 69 5.37 1.86 -4.14
CA ILE A 69 4.92 1.50 -2.80
C ILE A 69 3.39 1.54 -2.76
N MET A 70 2.79 0.40 -2.43
CA MET A 70 1.34 0.22 -2.36
C MET A 70 0.82 0.11 -0.94
N ALA A 71 1.66 -0.31 0.01
CA ALA A 71 1.33 -0.25 1.42
C ALA A 71 2.59 -0.16 2.28
N PHE A 72 2.43 0.41 3.47
CA PHE A 72 3.45 0.46 4.52
C PHE A 72 2.79 0.42 5.91
N TYR A 73 3.59 0.20 6.95
CA TYR A 73 3.15 0.26 8.33
C TYR A 73 4.25 0.79 9.25
N HIS A 74 3.89 1.30 10.42
CA HIS A 74 4.83 1.65 11.48
C HIS A 74 5.01 0.44 12.41
N PRO A 75 6.25 0.02 12.76
CA PRO A 75 6.47 -1.21 13.53
C PRO A 75 6.03 -1.11 15.00
N PHE A 76 6.01 0.10 15.57
CA PHE A 76 5.69 0.34 16.99
C PHE A 76 4.38 1.10 17.22
N GLN A 77 3.67 1.49 16.16
CA GLN A 77 2.44 2.27 16.24
C GLN A 77 1.38 1.59 15.38
N ALA A 78 0.11 1.65 15.78
CA ALA A 78 -1.01 1.10 15.01
C ALA A 78 -1.35 1.98 13.78
N VAL A 79 -0.35 2.21 12.94
CA VAL A 79 -0.41 3.09 11.76
C VAL A 79 -0.09 2.26 10.53
N PHE A 80 -1.07 2.20 9.64
CA PHE A 80 -1.00 1.50 8.37
C PHE A 80 -1.38 2.46 7.25
N GLY A 81 -0.63 2.41 6.15
CA GLY A 81 -0.93 3.18 4.94
C GLY A 81 -1.16 2.24 3.77
N VAL A 82 -2.23 2.45 3.03
CA VAL A 82 -2.48 1.81 1.73
C VAL A 82 -2.65 2.88 0.68
N GLN A 83 -2.03 2.66 -0.49
CA GLN A 83 -2.05 3.56 -1.64
C GLN A 83 -3.04 3.08 -2.72
N PHE A 84 -3.76 1.99 -2.50
CA PHE A 84 -4.83 1.52 -3.38
C PHE A 84 -6.18 1.67 -2.69
N HIS A 85 -7.26 1.40 -3.42
CA HIS A 85 -8.63 1.52 -2.91
C HIS A 85 -9.16 0.15 -2.51
N PRO A 86 -9.02 -0.30 -1.24
CA PRO A 86 -9.57 -1.56 -0.78
C PRO A 86 -11.11 -1.58 -0.81
N GLU A 87 -11.76 -0.42 -0.83
CA GLU A 87 -13.21 -0.27 -0.91
C GLU A 87 -13.78 -0.49 -2.32
N SER A 88 -12.94 -0.41 -3.35
CA SER A 88 -13.37 -0.63 -4.74
C SER A 88 -13.81 -2.08 -4.95
N VAL A 89 -14.95 -2.27 -5.63
CA VAL A 89 -15.47 -3.61 -6.00
C VAL A 89 -14.45 -4.40 -6.84
N SER A 90 -13.63 -3.70 -7.62
CA SER A 90 -12.62 -4.31 -8.49
C SER A 90 -11.31 -4.65 -7.76
N SER A 91 -11.18 -4.31 -6.47
CA SER A 91 -10.04 -4.71 -5.65
C SER A 91 -10.32 -6.05 -4.97
N GLU A 92 -9.42 -7.00 -5.16
CA GLU A 92 -9.51 -8.29 -4.49
C GLU A 92 -9.20 -8.13 -2.99
N PHE A 93 -9.86 -8.93 -2.16
CA PHE A 93 -9.62 -9.04 -0.71
C PHE A 93 -9.80 -7.76 0.12
N GLY A 94 -10.45 -6.71 -0.41
CA GLY A 94 -10.69 -5.46 0.31
C GLY A 94 -11.35 -5.62 1.69
N HIS A 95 -12.42 -6.42 1.77
CA HIS A 95 -13.12 -6.70 3.02
C HIS A 95 -12.26 -7.49 4.03
N ALA A 96 -11.46 -8.44 3.53
CA ALA A 96 -10.56 -9.22 4.38
C ALA A 96 -9.44 -8.34 4.96
N LEU A 97 -8.91 -7.42 4.15
CA LEU A 97 -7.92 -6.43 4.56
C LEU A 97 -8.47 -5.51 5.66
N LEU A 98 -9.71 -5.03 5.51
CA LEU A 98 -10.38 -4.25 6.56
C LEU A 98 -10.63 -5.08 7.83
N ALA A 99 -11.04 -6.34 7.69
CA ALA A 99 -11.23 -7.23 8.82
C ALA A 99 -9.91 -7.52 9.57
N ASN A 100 -8.78 -7.61 8.86
CA ASN A 100 -7.45 -7.73 9.47
C ASN A 100 -7.09 -6.46 10.22
N PHE A 101 -7.33 -5.27 9.64
CA PHE A 101 -7.10 -4.00 10.31
C PHE A 101 -7.85 -3.88 11.64
N LEU A 102 -9.11 -4.32 11.71
CA LEU A 102 -9.92 -4.28 12.93
C LEU A 102 -9.45 -5.24 14.04
N LYS A 103 -8.55 -6.18 13.74
CA LYS A 103 -8.01 -7.16 14.70
C LYS A 103 -6.63 -6.75 15.25
N LEU A 104 -5.97 -5.78 14.63
CA LEU A 104 -4.64 -5.27 15.00
C LEU A 104 -4.76 -4.16 16.05
#